data_AF-A0A8T9CI85-F1
#
_entry.id   AF-A0A8T9CI85-F1
#
_cell.length_a   1.000
_cell.length_b   1.000
_cell.length_c   1.000
_cell.angle_alpha   90.00
_cell.angle_beta   90.00
_cell.angle_gamma   90.00
#
_symmetry.space_group_name_H-M   'P 1'
#
loop_
_entity.id
_entity.type
_entity.pdbx_description
1 polymer ?
#
loop_
_entity_poly.entity_id
_entity_poly.type
_entity_poly.pdbx_seq_one_letter_code
_entity_poly.pdbx_strand_id
1 'polypeptide(L)'
;MSKHDTLDKAIGTRNLCIFGLFLSWLTGVAAFAGGTYCVYLTIQGFKPHFEISHLAKEVLPLGINIILTFLNESMGYIHSTSLRWSLQTEDHLTFSSNLRLLSSSKISKPNKWYSNLLFLLCIVLSYATTSLIFLGWNPALMKTFSAEAFPTGYSPSSSSPMIEVSGVALIVFGISLLGQASISTWALATTLIPTWSSNPLDTVFACIDETIPIPIIRRKTRCMKSVHQREEDSWPTVPQWRQGPAFTAHHEVKWVLALLWALVPLGGLWGGAIYAMILKGNKNGVLGNSWTFIPVFTGLQIKETTCPAARCTDGTSVLNVGWTANSGMLGNVGSIFLIGAFQAGVTLALHCAELLVNLSRDEGIFRMAITPKGTDPRYNSIAAAFTSWQTITLFAFKAAVHWLFGLSINNDFRLGVNMYPPQIFYFTAFALAVAIFATYVSLRRPSGPLPATFGHLQTMADLIDEWSNCMFWGHKEDGNPNYAGTSTKLLEMPYRDRPYGGVARVEV
;
A
#
# COMPACT_ATOMS: atom_id res chain seq x y z
N MET A 1 39.52 9.33 -9.07
CA MET A 1 38.39 8.37 -9.03
C MET A 1 37.20 9.12 -9.58
N SER A 2 36.66 8.68 -10.73
CA SER A 2 35.61 9.42 -11.44
C SER A 2 34.34 9.52 -10.60
N LYS A 3 33.66 10.67 -10.62
CA LYS A 3 32.38 10.91 -9.92
C LYS A 3 31.30 9.86 -10.27
N HIS A 4 31.46 9.17 -11.40
CA HIS A 4 30.62 8.05 -11.85
C HIS A 4 30.91 6.70 -11.18
N ASP A 5 32.09 6.48 -10.58
CA ASP A 5 32.43 5.21 -9.90
C ASP A 5 31.88 5.14 -8.47
N THR A 6 31.40 6.26 -7.91
CA THR A 6 30.87 6.35 -6.53
C THR A 6 29.35 6.23 -6.44
N LEU A 7 28.61 6.36 -7.55
CA LEU A 7 27.14 6.23 -7.53
C LEU A 7 26.74 4.74 -7.53
N ASP A 8 26.12 4.27 -6.43
CA ASP A 8 25.55 2.93 -6.41
C ASP A 8 24.35 2.86 -7.37
N LYS A 9 24.51 2.08 -8.44
CA LYS A 9 23.45 1.81 -9.42
C LYS A 9 22.38 0.87 -8.86
N ALA A 10 22.66 0.19 -7.74
CA ALA A 10 21.80 -0.79 -7.07
C ALA A 10 21.25 -1.87 -8.02
N ILE A 11 22.17 -2.52 -8.77
CA ILE A 11 21.84 -3.53 -9.80
C ILE A 11 21.06 -4.72 -9.20
N GLY A 12 21.34 -5.09 -7.94
CA GLY A 12 20.59 -6.15 -7.25
C GLY A 12 19.10 -5.84 -7.13
N THR A 13 18.76 -4.62 -6.68
CA THR A 13 17.38 -4.12 -6.61
C THR A 13 16.71 -4.13 -7.97
N ARG A 14 17.43 -3.65 -9.00
CA ARG A 14 16.95 -3.68 -10.38
C ARG A 14 16.62 -5.11 -10.83
N ASN A 15 17.54 -6.05 -10.63
CA ASN A 15 17.37 -7.43 -11.07
C ASN A 15 16.21 -8.12 -10.34
N LEU A 16 16.03 -7.88 -9.03
CA LEU A 16 14.89 -8.39 -8.28
C LEU A 16 13.56 -7.83 -8.80
N CYS A 17 13.50 -6.53 -9.09
CA CYS A 17 12.30 -5.91 -9.64
C CYS A 17 11.98 -6.45 -11.04
N ILE A 18 13.00 -6.64 -11.90
CA ILE A 18 12.85 -7.26 -13.22
C ILE A 18 12.35 -8.71 -13.08
N PHE A 19 12.87 -9.47 -12.11
CA PHE A 19 12.39 -10.82 -11.82
C PHE A 19 10.91 -10.80 -11.39
N GLY A 20 10.53 -9.89 -10.48
CA GLY A 20 9.13 -9.70 -10.08
C GLY A 20 8.22 -9.30 -11.24
N LEU A 21 8.71 -8.45 -12.15
CA LEU A 21 8.00 -8.07 -13.38
C LEU A 21 7.80 -9.28 -14.31
N PHE A 22 8.84 -10.09 -14.51
CA PHE A 22 8.75 -11.33 -15.30
C PHE A 22 7.73 -12.31 -14.68
N LEU A 23 7.77 -12.50 -13.37
CA LEU A 23 6.82 -13.34 -12.66
C LEU A 23 5.39 -12.80 -12.75
N SER A 24 5.22 -11.48 -12.77
CA SER A 24 3.92 -10.82 -12.96
C SER A 24 3.36 -11.09 -14.36
N TRP A 25 4.19 -11.02 -15.41
CA TRP A 25 3.80 -11.42 -16.76
C TRP A 25 3.37 -12.88 -16.83
N LEU A 26 4.19 -13.79 -16.28
CA LEU A 26 3.89 -15.23 -16.28
C LEU A 26 2.58 -15.52 -15.54
N THR A 27 2.40 -14.95 -14.35
CA THR A 27 1.19 -15.11 -13.53
C THR A 27 -0.03 -14.53 -14.24
N GLY A 28 0.09 -13.34 -14.85
CA GLY A 28 -0.98 -12.69 -15.58
C GLY A 28 -1.44 -13.50 -16.81
N VAL A 29 -0.49 -14.03 -17.59
CA VAL A 29 -0.80 -14.90 -18.75
C VAL A 29 -1.42 -16.21 -18.29
N ALA A 30 -0.86 -16.85 -17.26
CA ALA A 30 -1.40 -18.10 -16.71
C ALA A 30 -2.82 -17.92 -16.17
N ALA A 31 -3.09 -16.83 -15.46
CA ALA A 31 -4.43 -16.51 -14.97
C ALA A 31 -5.41 -16.22 -16.12
N PHE A 32 -5.00 -15.45 -17.12
CA PHE A 32 -5.84 -15.17 -18.27
C PHE A 32 -6.20 -16.44 -19.07
N ALA A 33 -5.20 -17.27 -19.36
CA ALA A 33 -5.38 -18.54 -20.06
C ALA A 33 -6.21 -19.53 -19.24
N GLY A 34 -5.88 -19.69 -17.95
CA GLY A 34 -6.62 -20.54 -17.02
C GLY A 34 -8.07 -20.10 -16.85
N GLY A 35 -8.32 -18.79 -16.76
CA GLY A 35 -9.66 -18.23 -16.66
C GLY A 35 -10.47 -18.45 -17.93
N THR A 36 -9.86 -18.25 -19.10
CA THR A 36 -10.47 -18.54 -20.41
C THR A 36 -10.82 -20.03 -20.54
N TYR A 37 -9.93 -20.92 -20.10
CA TYR A 37 -10.18 -22.36 -20.08
C TYR A 37 -11.32 -22.75 -19.12
N CYS A 38 -11.39 -22.13 -17.93
CA CYS A 38 -12.49 -22.36 -17.00
C CYS A 38 -13.85 -21.91 -17.58
N VAL A 39 -13.88 -20.75 -18.25
CA VAL A 39 -15.09 -20.27 -18.94
C VAL A 39 -15.49 -21.23 -20.08
N TYR A 40 -14.52 -21.70 -20.87
CA TYR A 40 -14.77 -22.67 -21.93
C TYR A 40 -15.38 -23.98 -21.39
N LEU A 41 -14.81 -24.54 -20.32
CA LEU A 41 -15.36 -25.73 -19.66
C LEU A 41 -16.79 -25.51 -19.16
N THR A 42 -17.05 -24.34 -18.57
CA THR A 42 -18.38 -23.97 -18.07
C THR A 42 -19.41 -23.92 -19.19
N ILE A 43 -19.04 -23.38 -20.35
CA ILE A 43 -19.91 -23.35 -21.56
C ILE A 43 -20.21 -24.77 -22.06
N GLN A 44 -19.23 -25.68 -21.99
CA GLN A 44 -19.39 -27.09 -22.36
C GLN A 44 -20.17 -27.92 -21.32
N GLY A 45 -20.67 -27.28 -20.25
CA GLY A 45 -21.42 -27.93 -19.18
C GLY A 45 -20.56 -28.62 -18.12
N PHE A 46 -19.22 -28.56 -18.24
CA PHE A 46 -18.30 -29.02 -17.21
C PHE A 46 -18.12 -27.94 -16.16
N LYS A 47 -18.46 -28.25 -14.91
CA LYS A 47 -18.23 -27.37 -13.78
C LYS A 47 -17.00 -27.84 -13.02
N PRO A 48 -15.89 -27.08 -13.00
CA PRO A 48 -14.69 -27.44 -12.26
C PRO A 48 -14.95 -27.27 -10.76
N HIS A 49 -15.53 -28.30 -10.14
CA HIS A 49 -15.72 -28.36 -8.70
C HIS A 49 -14.51 -29.01 -8.04
N PHE A 50 -14.00 -28.38 -6.98
CA PHE A 50 -12.99 -28.98 -6.12
C PHE A 50 -13.57 -29.15 -4.72
N GLU A 51 -13.42 -30.35 -4.17
CA GLU A 51 -13.71 -30.60 -2.76
C GLU A 51 -12.48 -30.21 -1.94
N ILE A 52 -12.58 -29.09 -1.23
CA ILE A 52 -11.52 -28.58 -0.36
C ILE A 52 -12.15 -28.29 1.02
N SER A 53 -11.37 -28.53 2.07
CA SER A 53 -11.78 -28.17 3.44
C SER A 53 -12.17 -26.69 3.53
N HIS A 54 -13.22 -26.39 4.30
CA HIS A 54 -13.69 -25.02 4.55
C HIS A 54 -12.57 -24.10 5.06
N LEU A 55 -11.67 -24.63 5.90
CA LEU A 55 -10.53 -23.85 6.39
C LEU A 55 -9.57 -23.47 5.24
N ALA A 56 -9.25 -24.42 4.37
CA ALA A 56 -8.36 -24.18 3.24
C ALA A 56 -8.97 -23.19 2.23
N LYS A 57 -10.30 -23.21 2.04
CA LYS A 57 -11.00 -22.20 1.24
C LYS A 57 -10.74 -20.77 1.71
N GLU A 58 -10.81 -20.53 3.01
CA GLU A 58 -10.70 -19.17 3.55
C GLU A 58 -9.22 -18.74 3.72
N VAL A 59 -8.29 -19.70 3.83
CA VAL A 59 -6.84 -19.44 3.97
C VAL A 59 -6.10 -19.36 2.64
N LEU A 60 -6.52 -20.07 1.59
CA LEU A 60 -5.90 -19.99 0.26
C LEU A 60 -5.86 -18.55 -0.32
N PRO A 61 -6.94 -17.74 -0.22
CA PRO A 61 -6.92 -16.33 -0.62
C PRO A 61 -5.85 -15.51 0.11
N LEU A 62 -5.50 -15.84 1.36
CA LEU A 62 -4.41 -15.17 2.07
C LEU A 62 -3.07 -15.43 1.37
N GLY A 63 -2.79 -16.67 0.98
CA GLY A 63 -1.60 -17.03 0.23
C GLY A 63 -1.50 -16.30 -1.11
N ILE A 64 -2.61 -16.25 -1.87
CA ILE A 64 -2.66 -15.51 -3.13
C ILE A 64 -2.46 -14.00 -2.89
N ASN A 65 -3.08 -13.43 -1.85
CA ASN A 65 -2.91 -12.01 -1.50
C ASN A 65 -1.45 -11.68 -1.12
N ILE A 66 -0.73 -12.58 -0.45
CA ILE A 66 0.70 -12.40 -0.15
C ILE A 66 1.52 -12.36 -1.44
N ILE A 67 1.30 -13.32 -2.34
CA ILE A 67 1.99 -13.37 -3.65
C ILE A 67 1.64 -12.13 -4.48
N LEU A 68 0.36 -11.80 -4.58
CA LEU A 68 -0.11 -10.61 -5.30
C LEU A 68 0.52 -9.34 -4.74
N THR A 69 0.57 -9.19 -3.42
CA THR A 69 1.18 -8.02 -2.79
C THR A 69 2.66 -7.94 -3.17
N PHE A 70 3.40 -9.04 -3.13
CA PHE A 70 4.80 -9.06 -3.57
C PHE A 70 4.97 -8.65 -5.05
N LEU A 71 4.11 -9.14 -5.94
CA LEU A 71 4.14 -8.76 -7.37
C LEU A 71 3.81 -7.27 -7.57
N ASN A 72 2.76 -6.78 -6.91
CA ASN A 72 2.33 -5.38 -6.97
C ASN A 72 3.39 -4.43 -6.40
N GLU A 73 4.09 -4.81 -5.33
CA GLU A 73 5.21 -4.02 -4.78
C GLU A 73 6.39 -3.98 -5.77
N SER A 74 6.71 -5.10 -6.44
CA SER A 74 7.79 -5.17 -7.42
C SER A 74 7.53 -4.27 -8.63
N MET A 75 6.34 -4.38 -9.24
CA MET A 75 5.92 -3.52 -10.36
C MET A 75 5.80 -2.06 -9.91
N GLY A 76 5.22 -1.85 -8.72
CA GLY A 76 5.06 -0.54 -8.12
C GLY A 76 6.38 0.18 -7.84
N TYR A 77 7.44 -0.55 -7.49
CA TYR A 77 8.78 0.02 -7.31
C TYR A 77 9.39 0.49 -8.63
N ILE A 78 9.25 -0.29 -9.70
CA ILE A 78 9.68 0.10 -11.06
C ILE A 78 8.97 1.40 -11.46
N HIS A 79 7.64 1.43 -11.33
CA HIS A 79 6.82 2.58 -11.65
C HIS A 79 7.16 3.81 -10.79
N SER A 80 7.38 3.63 -9.49
CA SER A 80 7.78 4.73 -8.61
C SER A 80 9.16 5.29 -8.95
N THR A 81 10.11 4.40 -9.30
CA THR A 81 11.47 4.80 -9.66
C THR A 81 11.49 5.54 -10.99
N SER A 82 10.76 5.06 -12.00
CA SER A 82 10.63 5.74 -13.30
C SER A 82 9.94 7.10 -13.16
N LEU A 83 8.90 7.20 -12.34
CA LEU A 83 8.20 8.45 -12.04
C LEU A 83 9.13 9.45 -11.34
N ARG A 84 9.89 9.01 -10.32
CA ARG A 84 10.87 9.85 -9.61
C ARG A 84 11.83 10.53 -10.59
N TRP A 85 12.43 9.76 -11.50
CA TRP A 85 13.39 10.31 -12.47
C TRP A 85 12.72 11.14 -13.56
N SER A 86 11.47 10.83 -13.93
CA SER A 86 10.69 11.69 -14.84
C SER A 86 10.36 13.05 -14.20
N LEU A 87 10.03 13.07 -12.91
CA LEU A 87 9.79 14.32 -12.19
C LEU A 87 11.06 15.14 -12.02
N GLN A 88 12.22 14.50 -11.86
CA GLN A 88 13.51 15.21 -11.80
C GLN A 88 13.79 15.93 -13.12
N THR A 89 13.50 15.31 -14.26
CA THR A 89 13.69 15.96 -15.57
C THR A 89 12.75 17.15 -15.81
N GLU A 90 11.71 17.30 -14.97
CA GLU A 90 10.70 18.35 -15.08
C GLU A 90 10.82 19.43 -13.99
N ASP A 91 11.88 19.41 -13.15
CA ASP A 91 12.05 20.26 -11.96
C ASP A 91 10.88 20.20 -10.95
N HIS A 92 10.11 19.12 -11.00
CA HIS A 92 8.96 18.91 -10.12
C HIS A 92 9.28 17.97 -8.95
N LEU A 93 10.50 17.42 -8.89
CA LEU A 93 10.93 16.51 -7.83
C LEU A 93 11.41 17.27 -6.59
N THR A 94 10.54 17.42 -5.61
CA THR A 94 10.86 18.07 -4.32
C THR A 94 11.30 17.08 -3.25
N PHE A 95 10.76 15.86 -3.27
CA PHE A 95 11.06 14.80 -2.32
C PHE A 95 11.52 13.52 -3.01
N SER A 96 12.39 12.76 -2.35
CA SER A 96 12.86 11.45 -2.82
C SER A 96 11.70 10.45 -2.93
N SER A 97 10.78 10.49 -1.97
CA SER A 97 9.59 9.65 -1.90
C SER A 97 8.35 10.49 -2.24
N ASN A 98 7.62 10.13 -3.31
CA ASN A 98 6.38 10.77 -3.73
C ASN A 98 5.23 9.75 -3.80
N LEU A 99 3.98 10.24 -3.71
CA LEU A 99 2.80 9.41 -3.93
C LEU A 99 2.72 9.02 -5.41
N ARG A 100 3.19 7.82 -5.76
CA ARG A 100 3.25 7.37 -7.17
C ARG A 100 1.91 7.38 -7.91
N LEU A 101 0.79 7.33 -7.17
CA LEU A 101 -0.56 7.29 -7.74
C LEU A 101 -1.18 8.69 -7.89
N LEU A 102 -0.70 9.68 -7.14
CA LEU A 102 -1.23 11.06 -7.13
C LEU A 102 -0.28 12.08 -7.75
N SER A 103 1.00 11.75 -7.91
CA SER A 103 1.98 12.56 -8.62
C SER A 103 2.05 12.13 -10.08
N SER A 104 2.09 13.08 -11.01
CA SER A 104 2.15 12.80 -12.45
C SER A 104 3.16 13.69 -13.16
N SER A 105 3.84 13.13 -14.17
CA SER A 105 4.73 13.86 -15.08
C SER A 105 3.93 14.41 -16.28
N LYS A 106 4.30 15.61 -16.76
CA LYS A 106 3.65 16.27 -17.91
C LYS A 106 4.19 15.78 -19.25
N ILE A 107 5.45 15.36 -19.29
CA ILE A 107 6.19 15.00 -20.50
C ILE A 107 6.20 13.48 -20.71
N SER A 108 6.51 12.71 -19.67
CA SER A 108 6.63 11.26 -19.76
C SER A 108 5.25 10.59 -19.83
N LYS A 109 4.86 10.13 -21.02
CA LYS A 109 3.59 9.43 -21.30
C LYS A 109 3.27 8.28 -20.32
N PRO A 110 4.19 7.34 -19.99
CA PRO A 110 3.87 6.26 -19.04
C PRO A 110 3.63 6.76 -17.61
N ASN A 111 4.06 7.97 -17.28
CA ASN A 111 3.97 8.57 -15.95
C ASN A 111 2.94 9.71 -15.88
N LYS A 112 2.09 9.85 -16.91
CA LYS A 112 0.96 10.79 -16.91
C LYS A 112 -0.14 10.32 -15.96
N TRP A 113 -1.00 11.26 -15.56
CA TRP A 113 -2.11 11.00 -14.64
C TRP A 113 -3.02 9.84 -15.09
N TYR A 114 -3.27 9.69 -16.40
CA TYR A 114 -4.12 8.61 -16.91
C TYR A 114 -3.46 7.22 -16.76
N SER A 115 -2.13 7.13 -16.95
CA SER A 115 -1.39 5.88 -16.76
C SER A 115 -1.33 5.50 -15.29
N ASN A 116 -1.17 6.50 -14.39
CA ASN A 116 -1.21 6.28 -12.96
C ASN A 116 -2.61 5.85 -12.48
N LEU A 117 -3.67 6.46 -13.03
CA LEU A 117 -5.05 6.06 -12.76
C LEU A 117 -5.32 4.65 -13.27
N LEU A 118 -4.86 4.30 -14.47
CA LEU A 118 -4.99 2.95 -15.00
C LEU A 118 -4.23 1.93 -14.15
N PHE A 119 -3.01 2.26 -13.71
CA PHE A 119 -2.23 1.43 -12.80
C PHE A 119 -2.97 1.22 -11.46
N LEU A 120 -3.56 2.28 -10.89
CA LEU A 120 -4.41 2.19 -9.69
C LEU A 120 -5.61 1.26 -9.91
N LEU A 121 -6.35 1.45 -11.00
CA LEU A 121 -7.52 0.63 -11.33
C LEU A 121 -7.14 -0.84 -11.46
N CYS A 122 -6.02 -1.14 -12.13
CA CYS A 122 -5.51 -2.51 -12.23
C CYS A 122 -5.13 -3.08 -10.86
N ILE A 123 -4.50 -2.31 -9.96
CA ILE A 123 -4.22 -2.78 -8.60
C ILE A 123 -5.54 -3.10 -7.86
N VAL A 124 -6.51 -2.19 -7.90
CA VAL A 124 -7.82 -2.36 -7.23
C VAL A 124 -8.52 -3.62 -7.75
N LEU A 125 -8.58 -3.78 -9.07
CA LEU A 125 -9.19 -4.95 -9.70
C LEU A 125 -8.43 -6.24 -9.35
N SER A 126 -7.09 -6.22 -9.28
CA SER A 126 -6.31 -7.40 -8.89
C SER A 126 -6.63 -7.88 -7.47
N TYR A 127 -6.77 -6.97 -6.51
CA TYR A 127 -7.17 -7.33 -5.14
C TYR A 127 -8.64 -7.71 -5.03
N ALA A 128 -9.54 -7.01 -5.72
CA ALA A 128 -10.97 -7.34 -5.72
C ALA A 128 -11.21 -8.75 -6.30
N THR A 129 -10.60 -9.04 -7.44
CA THR A 129 -10.76 -10.35 -8.11
C THR A 129 -10.12 -11.48 -7.34
N THR A 130 -9.04 -11.25 -6.59
CA THR A 130 -8.42 -12.30 -5.74
C THR A 130 -9.40 -12.89 -4.72
N SER A 131 -10.26 -12.04 -4.14
CA SER A 131 -11.33 -12.51 -3.22
C SER A 131 -12.44 -13.30 -3.92
N LEU A 132 -12.51 -13.24 -5.25
CA LEU A 132 -13.57 -13.80 -6.09
C LEU A 132 -13.12 -15.01 -6.92
N ILE A 133 -11.83 -15.37 -6.89
CA ILE A 133 -11.31 -16.54 -7.60
C ILE A 133 -11.99 -17.81 -7.08
N PHE A 134 -12.16 -17.92 -5.76
CA PHE A 134 -12.78 -19.08 -5.12
C PHE A 134 -14.20 -18.75 -4.65
N LEU A 135 -15.19 -19.06 -5.50
CA LEU A 135 -16.59 -18.91 -5.13
C LEU A 135 -17.00 -20.13 -4.30
N GLY A 136 -17.29 -19.90 -3.03
CA GLY A 136 -17.78 -20.96 -2.15
C GLY A 136 -19.26 -21.20 -2.34
N TRP A 137 -19.66 -22.46 -2.32
CA TRP A 137 -21.03 -22.83 -2.01
C TRP A 137 -21.17 -23.10 -0.52
N ASN A 138 -22.14 -22.46 0.14
CA ASN A 138 -22.60 -22.96 1.43
C ASN A 138 -24.03 -23.53 1.33
N PRO A 139 -24.19 -24.88 1.32
CA PRO A 139 -25.51 -25.51 1.18
C PRO A 139 -26.42 -25.24 2.39
N ALA A 140 -25.85 -25.11 3.59
CA ALA A 140 -26.57 -24.74 4.79
C ALA A 140 -27.16 -23.32 4.69
N LEU A 141 -26.37 -22.37 4.19
CA LEU A 141 -26.83 -21.00 3.98
C LEU A 141 -27.93 -20.93 2.91
N MET A 142 -27.74 -21.63 1.79
CA MET A 142 -28.77 -21.74 0.75
C MET A 142 -30.09 -22.28 1.30
N LYS A 143 -30.06 -23.35 2.10
CA LYS A 143 -31.26 -23.92 2.71
C LYS A 143 -32.01 -22.89 3.55
N THR A 144 -31.30 -22.05 4.29
CA THR A 144 -31.93 -21.01 5.12
C THR A 144 -32.62 -19.90 4.32
N PHE A 145 -32.08 -19.54 3.15
CA PHE A 145 -32.71 -18.57 2.25
C PHE A 145 -33.83 -19.18 1.37
N SER A 146 -33.69 -20.44 0.98
CA SER A 146 -34.61 -21.15 0.07
C SER A 146 -35.76 -21.88 0.78
N ALA A 147 -35.79 -21.91 2.11
CA ALA A 147 -36.85 -22.55 2.90
C ALA A 147 -38.28 -22.00 2.62
N GLU A 148 -38.40 -20.83 1.96
CA GLU A 148 -39.69 -20.29 1.50
C GLU A 148 -40.05 -20.68 0.05
N ALA A 149 -39.11 -21.20 -0.75
CA ALA A 149 -39.31 -21.40 -2.20
C ALA A 149 -39.61 -22.85 -2.63
N PHE A 150 -39.40 -23.84 -1.76
CA PHE A 150 -39.70 -25.25 -2.07
C PHE A 150 -40.56 -25.90 -0.98
N PRO A 151 -41.81 -26.31 -1.28
CA PRO A 151 -42.58 -27.16 -0.38
C PRO A 151 -41.90 -28.52 -0.27
N THR A 152 -41.71 -28.98 0.96
CA THR A 152 -41.51 -30.37 1.41
C THR A 152 -41.29 -31.41 0.29
N GLY A 153 -40.02 -31.78 0.02
CA GLY A 153 -39.73 -32.95 -0.82
C GLY A 153 -38.30 -33.07 -1.33
N TYR A 154 -37.57 -31.96 -1.50
CA TYR A 154 -36.17 -32.00 -1.92
C TYR A 154 -35.24 -31.88 -0.71
N SER A 155 -34.81 -33.02 -0.16
CA SER A 155 -33.61 -33.07 0.66
C SER A 155 -32.42 -33.06 -0.30
N PRO A 156 -31.64 -31.97 -0.42
CA PRO A 156 -30.30 -32.10 -0.96
C PRO A 156 -29.53 -32.93 0.06
N SER A 157 -29.49 -34.23 -0.19
CA SER A 157 -28.66 -35.19 0.53
C SER A 157 -27.24 -34.66 0.56
N SER A 158 -26.73 -34.37 1.76
CA SER A 158 -25.29 -34.45 2.08
C SER A 158 -24.35 -33.93 1.00
N SER A 159 -24.60 -32.75 0.43
CA SER A 159 -23.68 -32.14 -0.52
C SER A 159 -22.56 -31.47 0.28
N SER A 160 -21.37 -32.06 0.22
CA SER A 160 -20.14 -31.44 0.75
C SER A 160 -19.99 -30.00 0.25
N PRO A 161 -19.36 -29.10 1.03
CA PRO A 161 -19.07 -27.75 0.57
C PRO A 161 -18.24 -27.83 -0.73
N MET A 162 -18.79 -27.33 -1.83
CA MET A 162 -18.11 -27.29 -3.12
C MET A 162 -17.55 -25.89 -3.36
N ILE A 163 -16.36 -25.83 -3.95
CA ILE A 163 -15.75 -24.58 -4.41
C ILE A 163 -15.75 -24.60 -5.94
N GLU A 164 -16.25 -23.53 -6.52
CA GLU A 164 -16.18 -23.27 -7.96
C GLU A 164 -15.12 -22.18 -8.21
N VAL A 165 -14.25 -22.43 -9.19
CA VAL A 165 -13.26 -21.42 -9.61
C VAL A 165 -13.93 -20.47 -10.59
N SER A 166 -13.98 -19.18 -10.25
CA SER A 166 -14.55 -18.16 -11.12
C SER A 166 -13.62 -17.85 -12.28
N GLY A 167 -13.93 -18.41 -13.45
CA GLY A 167 -13.18 -18.13 -14.67
C GLY A 167 -13.15 -16.64 -15.03
N VAL A 168 -14.25 -15.92 -14.81
CA VAL A 168 -14.35 -14.47 -15.07
C VAL A 168 -13.45 -13.67 -14.13
N ALA A 169 -13.46 -13.97 -12.82
CA ALA A 169 -12.58 -13.29 -11.87
C ALA A 169 -11.11 -13.54 -12.22
N LEU A 170 -10.76 -14.76 -12.64
CA LEU A 170 -9.40 -15.12 -13.02
C LEU A 170 -8.94 -14.41 -14.32
N ILE A 171 -9.84 -14.22 -15.29
CA ILE A 171 -9.56 -13.40 -16.50
C ILE A 171 -9.30 -11.95 -16.10
N VAL A 172 -10.18 -11.34 -15.30
CA VAL A 172 -10.02 -9.92 -14.88
C VAL A 172 -8.77 -9.75 -14.03
N PHE A 173 -8.45 -10.70 -13.17
CA PHE A 173 -7.19 -10.76 -12.42
C PHE A 173 -5.98 -10.77 -13.36
N GLY A 174 -5.99 -11.64 -14.38
CA GLY A 174 -4.95 -11.73 -15.40
C GLY A 174 -4.79 -10.42 -16.17
N ILE A 175 -5.88 -9.83 -16.69
CA ILE A 175 -5.86 -8.54 -17.40
C ILE A 175 -5.28 -7.44 -16.50
N SER A 176 -5.66 -7.42 -15.23
CA SER A 176 -5.20 -6.42 -14.28
C SER A 176 -3.70 -6.51 -14.02
N LEU A 177 -3.16 -7.73 -13.82
CA LEU A 177 -1.72 -7.94 -13.68
C LEU A 177 -0.96 -7.59 -14.96
N LEU A 178 -1.48 -8.00 -16.12
CA LEU A 178 -0.87 -7.67 -17.42
C LEU A 178 -0.88 -6.16 -17.69
N GLY A 179 -1.93 -5.46 -17.28
CA GLY A 179 -2.00 -4.00 -17.37
C GLY A 179 -0.92 -3.31 -16.53
N GLN A 180 -0.74 -3.72 -15.27
CA GLN A 180 0.33 -3.20 -14.41
C GLN A 180 1.72 -3.53 -14.98
N ALA A 181 1.91 -4.76 -15.46
CA ALA A 181 3.16 -5.22 -16.03
C ALA A 181 3.50 -4.45 -17.32
N SER A 182 2.50 -4.19 -18.18
CA SER A 182 2.65 -3.42 -19.41
C SER A 182 3.08 -1.98 -19.13
N ILE A 183 2.44 -1.30 -18.17
CA ILE A 183 2.80 0.07 -17.78
C ILE A 183 4.22 0.09 -17.19
N SER A 184 4.54 -0.87 -16.33
CA SER A 184 5.88 -0.98 -15.70
C SER A 184 6.98 -1.23 -16.74
N THR A 185 6.74 -2.14 -17.70
CA THR A 185 7.65 -2.39 -18.84
C THR A 185 7.80 -1.14 -19.69
N TRP A 186 6.70 -0.45 -20.00
CA TRP A 186 6.73 0.77 -20.81
C TRP A 186 7.51 1.89 -20.11
N ALA A 187 7.31 2.07 -18.81
CA ALA A 187 8.05 3.03 -18.01
C ALA A 187 9.55 2.68 -17.96
N LEU A 188 9.89 1.41 -17.77
CA LEU A 188 11.27 0.92 -17.78
C LEU A 188 11.97 1.14 -19.13
N ALA A 189 11.26 0.95 -20.23
CA ALA A 189 11.82 1.08 -21.58
C ALA A 189 12.04 2.54 -22.01
N THR A 190 11.31 3.49 -21.42
CA THR A 190 11.31 4.90 -21.87
C THR A 190 12.02 5.85 -20.92
N THR A 191 12.17 5.49 -19.65
CA THR A 191 12.81 6.37 -18.65
C THR A 191 14.27 5.99 -18.43
N LEU A 192 15.15 6.97 -18.51
CA LEU A 192 16.54 6.81 -18.11
C LEU A 192 16.60 6.88 -16.57
N ILE A 193 17.03 5.79 -15.94
CA ILE A 193 17.10 5.65 -14.49
C ILE A 193 18.58 5.64 -14.08
N PRO A 194 19.12 6.75 -13.52
CA PRO A 194 20.51 6.84 -13.07
C PRO A 194 20.83 5.88 -11.92
N THR A 195 19.92 5.74 -10.95
CA THR A 195 20.06 4.80 -9.84
C THR A 195 18.73 4.16 -9.44
N TRP A 196 18.82 2.88 -9.08
CA TRP A 196 17.76 2.05 -8.51
C TRP A 196 17.80 2.00 -6.98
N SER A 197 18.71 2.77 -6.36
CA SER A 197 18.81 2.84 -4.92
C SER A 197 17.56 3.51 -4.33
N SER A 198 17.10 2.93 -3.23
CA SER A 198 16.05 3.49 -2.38
C SER A 198 16.63 4.37 -1.27
N ASN A 199 17.94 4.59 -1.27
CA ASN A 199 18.61 5.52 -0.37
C ASN A 199 18.39 6.96 -0.85
N PRO A 200 17.86 7.86 0.00
CA PRO A 200 17.69 9.26 -0.38
C PRO A 200 19.04 9.96 -0.64
N LEU A 201 20.14 9.53 -0.02
CA LEU A 201 21.47 10.13 -0.24
C LEU A 201 21.96 9.90 -1.68
N ASP A 202 21.82 8.69 -2.21
CA ASP A 202 22.20 8.37 -3.59
C ASP A 202 21.33 9.14 -4.60
N THR A 203 20.07 9.37 -4.25
CA THR A 203 19.14 10.16 -5.07
C THR A 203 19.58 11.62 -5.11
N VAL A 204 19.89 12.22 -3.96
CA VAL A 204 20.39 13.60 -3.88
C VAL A 204 21.73 13.73 -4.59
N PHE A 205 22.65 12.79 -4.41
CA PHE A 205 23.95 12.79 -5.07
C PHE A 205 23.81 12.76 -6.59
N ALA A 206 22.91 11.92 -7.11
CA ALA A 206 22.59 11.90 -8.53
C ALA A 206 21.98 13.24 -8.98
N CYS A 207 21.04 13.82 -8.23
CA CYS A 207 20.40 15.11 -8.59
C CYS A 207 21.34 16.34 -8.55
N ILE A 208 22.48 16.25 -7.86
CA ILE A 208 23.50 17.32 -7.83
C ILE A 208 24.42 17.21 -9.06
N ASP A 209 24.43 16.08 -9.77
CA ASP A 209 25.37 15.91 -10.87
C ASP A 209 25.08 16.87 -12.04
N GLU A 210 26.13 17.51 -12.54
CA GLU A 210 26.05 18.56 -13.57
C GLU A 210 25.64 18.00 -14.94
N THR A 211 25.62 16.68 -15.08
CA THR A 211 25.17 15.97 -16.27
C THR A 211 23.64 15.92 -16.41
N ILE A 212 22.90 16.26 -15.34
CA ILE A 212 21.43 16.28 -15.33
C ILE A 212 20.92 17.63 -15.83
N PRO A 213 19.80 17.69 -16.58
CA PRO A 213 19.30 18.94 -17.18
C PRO A 213 19.05 20.07 -16.18
N ILE A 214 18.65 19.73 -14.95
CA ILE A 214 18.30 20.68 -13.88
C ILE A 214 18.94 20.18 -12.58
N PRO A 215 20.19 20.60 -12.30
CA PRO A 215 20.90 20.16 -11.11
C PRO A 215 20.43 20.91 -9.86
N ILE A 216 20.40 20.21 -8.74
CA ILE A 216 20.12 20.81 -7.43
C ILE A 216 21.33 21.63 -6.99
N ILE A 217 21.13 22.94 -6.82
CA ILE A 217 22.20 23.84 -6.37
C ILE A 217 22.19 23.93 -4.85
N ARG A 218 23.32 23.56 -4.26
CA ARG A 218 23.54 23.62 -2.82
C ARG A 218 23.63 25.06 -2.31
N ARG A 219 22.91 25.37 -1.22
CA ARG A 219 22.94 26.68 -0.54
C ARG A 219 23.71 26.58 0.78
N LYS A 220 24.98 27.02 0.77
CA LYS A 220 25.88 26.97 1.95
C LYS A 220 25.30 27.67 3.19
N THR A 221 24.47 28.69 3.00
CA THR A 221 23.86 29.45 4.10
C THR A 221 22.72 28.72 4.82
N ARG A 222 22.32 27.51 4.39
CA ARG A 222 21.19 26.75 4.96
C ARG A 222 21.59 25.50 5.74
N CYS A 223 22.79 25.47 6.31
CA CYS A 223 23.35 24.27 6.97
C CYS A 223 22.68 23.83 8.29
N MET A 224 21.74 24.60 8.83
CA MET A 224 20.99 24.28 10.06
C MET A 224 19.47 24.41 9.91
N LYS A 225 18.96 24.55 8.68
CA LYS A 225 17.52 24.72 8.41
C LYS A 225 16.86 23.37 8.12
N SER A 226 15.73 23.13 8.77
CA SER A 226 14.91 21.93 8.51
C SER A 226 13.98 22.12 7.29
N VAL A 227 13.38 21.04 6.80
CA VAL A 227 12.37 21.09 5.73
C VAL A 227 11.16 21.96 6.10
N HIS A 228 10.84 22.07 7.39
CA HIS A 228 9.75 22.93 7.90
C HIS A 228 10.01 24.42 7.64
N GLN A 229 11.27 24.78 7.43
CA GLN A 229 11.73 26.14 7.17
C GLN A 229 12.10 26.34 5.70
N ARG A 230 11.65 25.46 4.79
CA ARG A 230 12.06 25.49 3.37
C ARG A 230 11.78 26.83 2.67
N GLU A 231 10.68 27.51 3.05
CA GLU A 231 10.23 28.80 2.51
C GLU A 231 10.85 30.00 3.24
N GLU A 232 11.51 29.77 4.38
CA GLU A 232 12.20 30.82 5.14
C GLU A 232 13.55 31.17 4.51
N ASP A 233 13.92 32.45 4.60
CA ASP A 233 15.24 32.94 4.25
C ASP A 233 16.36 32.37 5.15
N SER A 234 17.58 32.41 4.64
CA SER A 234 18.77 31.91 5.35
C SER A 234 19.21 32.89 6.45
N TRP A 235 18.73 32.68 7.68
CA TRP A 235 19.25 33.35 8.87
C TRP A 235 19.90 32.39 9.87
N PRO A 236 20.83 32.88 10.72
CA PRO A 236 21.49 32.06 11.72
C PRO A 236 20.50 31.41 12.68
N THR A 237 20.58 30.10 12.83
CA THR A 237 19.62 29.29 13.60
C THR A 237 20.35 28.39 14.59
N VAL A 238 19.82 28.27 15.81
CA VAL A 238 20.37 27.38 16.84
C VAL A 238 19.89 25.93 16.63
N PRO A 239 20.71 24.90 16.91
CA PRO A 239 20.30 23.51 16.77
C PRO A 239 19.14 23.15 17.70
N GLN A 240 18.14 22.43 17.17
CA GLN A 240 16.99 21.98 17.95
C GLN A 240 17.13 20.52 18.41
N TRP A 241 16.75 20.21 19.65
CA TRP A 241 16.82 18.84 20.18
C TRP A 241 15.74 17.91 19.62
N ARG A 242 14.57 18.46 19.29
CA ARG A 242 13.44 17.74 18.72
C ARG A 242 12.97 18.47 17.47
N GLN A 243 13.08 17.79 16.35
CA GLN A 243 12.64 18.33 15.08
C GLN A 243 11.11 18.20 14.92
N GLY A 244 10.56 18.94 13.96
CA GLY A 244 9.14 18.82 13.60
C GLY A 244 8.81 17.43 13.04
N PRO A 245 7.57 16.94 13.21
CA PRO A 245 7.13 15.67 12.66
C PRO A 245 6.92 15.72 11.14
N ALA A 246 6.81 14.55 10.50
CA ALA A 246 6.51 14.45 9.07
C ALA A 246 5.15 15.05 8.71
N PHE A 247 4.18 14.93 9.63
CA PHE A 247 2.83 15.49 9.51
C PHE A 247 2.79 17.00 9.19
N THR A 248 3.76 17.77 9.68
CA THR A 248 3.84 19.21 9.43
C THR A 248 4.70 19.54 8.21
N ALA A 249 5.62 18.66 7.82
CA ALA A 249 6.50 18.86 6.66
C ALA A 249 5.79 18.60 5.33
N HIS A 250 4.86 17.66 5.29
CA HIS A 250 4.16 17.25 4.07
C HIS A 250 2.66 17.42 4.20
N HIS A 251 2.08 18.21 3.31
CA HIS A 251 0.63 18.35 3.19
C HIS A 251 -0.05 17.01 2.84
N GLU A 252 0.59 16.22 1.96
CA GLU A 252 0.06 14.91 1.55
C GLU A 252 -0.11 13.93 2.72
N VAL A 253 0.77 13.98 3.71
CA VAL A 253 0.66 13.14 4.92
C VAL A 253 -0.67 13.37 5.64
N LYS A 254 -1.18 14.61 5.64
CA LYS A 254 -2.46 14.95 6.27
C LYS A 254 -3.62 14.27 5.56
N TRP A 255 -3.62 14.29 4.23
CA TRP A 255 -4.65 13.62 3.42
C TRP A 255 -4.60 12.10 3.56
N VAL A 256 -3.39 11.52 3.58
CA VAL A 256 -3.23 10.07 3.80
C VAL A 256 -3.78 9.65 5.16
N LEU A 257 -3.46 10.38 6.23
CA LEU A 257 -3.99 10.09 7.55
C LEU A 257 -5.50 10.30 7.62
N ALA A 258 -6.03 11.37 7.02
CA ALA A 258 -7.46 11.61 6.97
C ALA A 258 -8.20 10.45 6.27
N LEU A 259 -7.65 9.95 5.15
CA LEU A 259 -8.20 8.81 4.43
C LEU A 259 -8.18 7.52 5.28
N LEU A 260 -7.07 7.22 5.94
CA LEU A 260 -6.96 6.05 6.83
C LEU A 260 -7.91 6.14 8.02
N TRP A 261 -8.02 7.31 8.65
CA TRP A 261 -8.95 7.54 9.74
C TRP A 261 -10.41 7.53 9.30
N ALA A 262 -10.72 7.94 8.06
CA ALA A 262 -12.07 7.88 7.50
C ALA A 262 -12.54 6.45 7.24
N LEU A 263 -11.63 5.51 6.94
CA LEU A 263 -11.98 4.09 6.76
C LEU A 263 -12.58 3.47 8.03
N VAL A 264 -12.18 3.91 9.22
CA VAL A 264 -12.67 3.36 10.50
C VAL A 264 -14.16 3.65 10.75
N PRO A 265 -14.63 4.91 10.79
CA PRO A 265 -16.06 5.18 10.95
C PRO A 265 -16.86 4.69 9.74
N LEU A 266 -16.32 4.73 8.51
CA LEU A 266 -17.01 4.17 7.35
C LEU A 266 -17.20 2.65 7.49
N GLY A 267 -16.18 1.91 7.93
CA GLY A 267 -16.27 0.48 8.21
C GLY A 267 -17.24 0.16 9.35
N GLY A 268 -17.22 0.95 10.43
CA GLY A 268 -18.16 0.82 11.55
C GLY A 268 -19.60 1.12 11.16
N LEU A 269 -19.83 2.18 10.37
CA LEU A 269 -21.14 2.53 9.82
C LEU A 269 -21.64 1.45 8.85
N TRP A 270 -20.77 0.91 7.99
CA TRP A 270 -21.09 -0.19 7.11
C TRP A 270 -21.50 -1.44 7.89
N GLY A 271 -20.66 -1.92 8.82
CA GLY A 271 -20.97 -3.09 9.64
C GLY A 271 -22.23 -2.91 10.49
N GLY A 272 -22.38 -1.74 11.11
CA GLY A 272 -23.55 -1.38 11.91
C GLY A 272 -24.83 -1.27 11.09
N ALA A 273 -24.79 -0.70 9.88
CA ALA A 273 -25.95 -0.62 8.99
C ALA A 273 -26.42 -2.02 8.56
N ILE A 274 -25.49 -2.88 8.15
CA ILE A 274 -25.81 -4.26 7.75
C ILE A 274 -26.39 -5.03 8.94
N TYR A 275 -25.79 -4.92 10.13
CA TYR A 275 -26.28 -5.57 11.34
C TYR A 275 -27.67 -5.06 11.75
N ALA A 276 -27.90 -3.75 11.70
CA ALA A 276 -29.21 -3.14 11.98
C ALA A 276 -30.28 -3.55 10.96
N MET A 277 -29.93 -3.71 9.69
CA MET A 277 -30.84 -4.22 8.66
C MET A 277 -31.27 -5.67 8.96
N ILE A 278 -30.35 -6.51 9.45
CA ILE A 278 -30.67 -7.88 9.87
C ILE A 278 -31.64 -7.86 11.07
N LEU A 279 -31.36 -7.04 12.08
CA LEU A 279 -32.21 -6.91 13.28
C LEU A 279 -33.59 -6.29 13.01
N LYS A 280 -33.73 -5.47 11.97
CA LYS A 280 -35.04 -4.93 11.53
C LYS A 280 -35.89 -5.94 10.75
N GLY A 281 -35.46 -7.20 10.65
CA GLY A 281 -36.22 -8.24 9.97
C GLY A 281 -36.13 -8.19 8.45
N ASN A 282 -35.01 -7.73 7.87
CA ASN A 282 -34.82 -7.82 6.42
C ASN A 282 -34.89 -9.29 5.96
N LYS A 283 -35.71 -9.57 4.93
CA LYS A 283 -35.95 -10.92 4.38
C LYS A 283 -34.67 -11.60 3.87
N ASN A 284 -33.66 -10.82 3.48
CA ASN A 284 -32.37 -11.34 3.01
C ASN A 284 -31.31 -11.37 4.12
N GLY A 285 -31.69 -11.07 5.36
CA GLY A 285 -30.82 -11.11 6.53
C GLY A 285 -30.98 -12.40 7.34
N VAL A 286 -29.86 -12.94 7.81
CA VAL A 286 -29.81 -14.06 8.75
C VAL A 286 -28.98 -13.63 9.94
N LEU A 287 -29.60 -13.63 11.13
CA LEU A 287 -28.90 -13.39 12.38
C LEU A 287 -28.23 -14.67 12.84
N GLY A 288 -26.94 -14.56 13.15
CA GLY A 288 -26.12 -15.66 13.62
C GLY A 288 -25.58 -15.40 15.02
N ASN A 289 -25.47 -16.45 15.86
CA ASN A 289 -24.91 -16.36 17.21
C ASN A 289 -23.37 -16.46 17.27
N SER A 290 -22.71 -16.74 16.13
CA SER A 290 -21.25 -16.86 16.06
C SER A 290 -20.57 -15.55 15.68
N TRP A 291 -19.52 -15.22 16.43
CA TRP A 291 -18.55 -14.15 16.15
C TRP A 291 -17.16 -14.72 15.82
N THR A 292 -17.09 -15.94 15.30
CA THR A 292 -15.80 -16.53 14.91
C THR A 292 -15.09 -15.67 13.86
N PHE A 293 -13.77 -15.60 13.94
CA PHE A 293 -12.94 -14.81 13.04
C PHE A 293 -13.13 -15.25 11.57
N ILE A 294 -13.07 -16.55 11.34
CA ILE A 294 -13.43 -17.16 10.05
C ILE A 294 -14.96 -17.36 10.03
N PRO A 295 -15.66 -16.96 8.96
CA PRO A 295 -17.11 -17.14 8.89
C PRO A 295 -17.45 -18.63 8.88
N VAL A 296 -18.31 -19.07 9.79
CA VAL A 296 -18.81 -20.45 9.88
C VAL A 296 -20.33 -20.44 9.84
N PHE A 297 -20.91 -21.36 9.07
CA PHE A 297 -22.35 -21.57 8.99
C PHE A 297 -22.65 -23.06 9.16
N THR A 298 -23.37 -23.41 10.22
CA THR A 298 -23.82 -24.79 10.45
C THR A 298 -25.22 -25.04 9.87
N GLY A 299 -26.01 -23.99 9.62
CA GLY A 299 -27.37 -24.10 9.09
C GLY A 299 -28.41 -24.62 10.08
N LEU A 300 -28.02 -24.84 11.35
CA LEU A 300 -28.97 -25.20 12.40
C LEU A 300 -29.81 -23.98 12.74
N GLN A 301 -31.10 -24.03 12.42
CA GLN A 301 -32.04 -22.99 12.81
C GLN A 301 -32.28 -23.05 14.31
N ILE A 302 -32.07 -21.93 14.99
CA ILE A 302 -32.37 -21.81 16.41
C ILE A 302 -33.86 -21.50 16.50
N LYS A 303 -34.66 -22.50 16.91
CA LYS A 303 -36.08 -22.32 17.25
C LYS A 303 -36.22 -21.62 18.60
N GLU A 304 -35.75 -20.39 18.69
CA GLU A 304 -36.07 -19.51 19.82
C GLU A 304 -37.34 -18.73 19.50
N THR A 305 -38.26 -18.68 20.47
CA THR A 305 -39.52 -17.93 20.39
C THR A 305 -39.33 -16.41 20.32
N THR A 306 -38.10 -15.92 20.45
CA THR A 306 -37.73 -14.50 20.49
C THR A 306 -36.59 -14.16 19.53
N CYS A 307 -36.62 -14.66 18.29
CA CYS A 307 -35.69 -14.19 17.25
C CYS A 307 -36.04 -12.75 16.83
N PRO A 308 -35.16 -11.76 17.02
CA PRO A 308 -35.45 -10.36 16.64
C PRO A 308 -35.33 -10.12 15.13
N ALA A 309 -34.72 -11.05 14.38
CA ALA A 309 -34.49 -10.94 12.94
C ALA A 309 -35.48 -11.80 12.15
N ALA A 310 -35.44 -11.69 10.81
CA ALA A 310 -36.25 -12.54 9.93
C ALA A 310 -35.92 -14.03 10.09
N ARG A 311 -34.65 -14.36 10.35
CA ARG A 311 -34.14 -15.72 10.53
C ARG A 311 -32.99 -15.73 11.54
N CYS A 312 -32.96 -16.74 12.41
CA CYS A 312 -31.88 -16.96 13.38
C CYS A 312 -31.21 -18.32 13.15
N THR A 313 -29.88 -18.37 13.21
CA THR A 313 -29.09 -19.60 12.98
C THR A 313 -27.91 -19.73 13.93
N ASP A 314 -27.46 -20.96 14.15
CA ASP A 314 -26.20 -21.25 14.82
C ASP A 314 -25.04 -21.09 13.81
N GLY A 315 -24.62 -19.84 13.61
CA GLY A 315 -23.66 -19.49 12.57
C GLY A 315 -23.30 -18.02 12.61
N THR A 316 -22.54 -17.57 11.62
CA THR A 316 -22.15 -16.16 11.50
C THR A 316 -23.34 -15.34 11.00
N SER A 317 -23.47 -14.09 11.41
CA SER A 317 -24.51 -13.21 10.83
C SER A 317 -24.18 -12.89 9.37
N VAL A 318 -25.19 -12.84 8.50
CA VAL A 318 -25.00 -12.51 7.08
C VAL A 318 -26.19 -11.76 6.51
N LEU A 319 -25.90 -10.79 5.66
CA LEU A 319 -26.88 -10.15 4.79
C LEU A 319 -26.56 -10.48 3.34
N ASN A 320 -27.53 -11.03 2.65
CA ASN A 320 -27.47 -11.19 1.21
C ASN A 320 -28.01 -9.91 0.54
N VAL A 321 -27.25 -9.32 -0.38
CA VAL A 321 -27.62 -8.07 -1.06
C VAL A 321 -28.68 -8.30 -2.14
N GLY A 322 -28.99 -9.56 -2.48
CA GLY A 322 -29.94 -9.92 -3.52
C GLY A 322 -29.39 -9.76 -4.94
N TRP A 323 -28.13 -9.34 -5.07
CA TRP A 323 -27.44 -9.29 -6.35
C TRP A 323 -26.91 -10.67 -6.71
N THR A 324 -27.76 -11.50 -7.29
CA THR A 324 -27.46 -12.89 -7.62
C THR A 324 -26.61 -13.02 -8.88
N ALA A 325 -25.58 -13.86 -8.84
CA ALA A 325 -24.79 -14.28 -10.01
C ALA A 325 -25.59 -15.08 -11.06
N ASN A 326 -26.83 -15.49 -10.73
CA ASN A 326 -27.75 -16.17 -11.66
C ASN A 326 -28.14 -15.35 -12.89
N SER A 327 -27.83 -14.04 -12.96
CA SER A 327 -28.01 -13.23 -14.16
C SER A 327 -26.92 -13.42 -15.22
N GLY A 328 -26.17 -14.53 -15.16
CA GLY A 328 -25.12 -14.89 -16.11
C GLY A 328 -23.83 -14.08 -15.95
N MET A 329 -22.97 -14.10 -16.98
CA MET A 329 -21.66 -13.44 -16.98
C MET A 329 -21.72 -11.96 -16.57
N LEU A 330 -22.78 -11.26 -16.95
CA LEU A 330 -22.97 -9.84 -16.64
C LEU A 330 -23.18 -9.58 -15.14
N GLY A 331 -23.84 -10.52 -14.44
CA GLY A 331 -23.98 -10.46 -12.97
C GLY A 331 -22.64 -10.60 -12.26
N ASN A 332 -21.80 -11.53 -12.70
CA ASN A 332 -20.46 -11.72 -12.17
C ASN A 332 -19.58 -10.48 -12.39
N VAL A 333 -19.60 -9.90 -13.59
CA VAL A 333 -18.88 -8.65 -13.87
C VAL A 333 -19.38 -7.51 -12.97
N GLY A 334 -20.70 -7.36 -12.82
CA GLY A 334 -21.29 -6.37 -11.92
C GLY A 334 -20.85 -6.53 -10.47
N SER A 335 -20.81 -7.77 -9.95
CA SER A 335 -20.34 -8.06 -8.60
C SER A 335 -18.85 -7.71 -8.40
N ILE A 336 -18.01 -7.95 -9.41
CA ILE A 336 -16.59 -7.58 -9.39
C ILE A 336 -16.44 -6.06 -9.30
N PHE A 337 -17.20 -5.30 -10.08
CA PHE A 337 -17.15 -3.84 -10.02
C PHE A 337 -17.68 -3.27 -8.70
N LEU A 338 -18.75 -3.85 -8.14
CA LEU A 338 -19.25 -3.46 -6.83
C LEU A 338 -18.18 -3.68 -5.74
N ILE A 339 -17.62 -4.88 -5.67
CA ILE A 339 -16.58 -5.23 -4.68
C ILE A 339 -15.33 -4.38 -4.94
N GLY A 340 -14.97 -4.16 -6.20
CA GLY A 340 -13.90 -3.27 -6.61
C GLY A 340 -14.09 -1.83 -6.14
N ALA A 341 -15.32 -1.30 -6.14
CA ALA A 341 -15.62 0.04 -5.66
C ALA A 341 -15.36 0.19 -4.14
N PHE A 342 -15.77 -0.79 -3.34
CA PHE A 342 -15.45 -0.81 -1.90
C PHE A 342 -13.94 -1.02 -1.68
N GLN A 343 -13.32 -1.92 -2.45
CA GLN A 343 -11.89 -2.23 -2.36
C GLN A 343 -11.02 -1.03 -2.77
N ALA A 344 -11.48 -0.16 -3.68
CA ALA A 344 -10.73 1.01 -4.13
C ALA A 344 -10.31 1.92 -2.98
N GLY A 345 -11.22 2.21 -2.04
CA GLY A 345 -10.91 3.04 -0.88
C GLY A 345 -9.84 2.43 0.02
N VAL A 346 -9.93 1.13 0.26
CA VAL A 346 -8.96 0.37 1.08
C VAL A 346 -7.59 0.32 0.43
N THR A 347 -7.54 -0.07 -0.85
CA THR A 347 -6.33 -0.14 -1.65
C THR A 347 -5.63 1.22 -1.72
N LEU A 348 -6.38 2.29 -2.01
CA LEU A 348 -5.82 3.64 -2.07
C LEU A 348 -5.19 4.03 -0.74
N ALA A 349 -5.91 3.85 0.37
CA ALA A 349 -5.41 4.24 1.69
C ALA A 349 -4.13 3.49 2.09
N LEU A 350 -4.06 2.18 1.82
CA LEU A 350 -2.90 1.36 2.13
C LEU A 350 -1.68 1.67 1.25
N HIS A 351 -1.87 1.96 -0.04
CA HIS A 351 -0.78 2.42 -0.90
C HIS A 351 -0.34 3.85 -0.54
N CYS A 352 -1.25 4.71 -0.09
CA CYS A 352 -0.89 6.01 0.45
C CYS A 352 -0.07 5.89 1.75
N ALA A 353 -0.39 4.92 2.62
CA ALA A 353 0.36 4.66 3.85
C ALA A 353 1.82 4.24 3.60
N GLU A 354 2.10 3.63 2.44
CA GLU A 354 3.44 3.29 1.96
C GLU A 354 4.34 4.52 1.88
N LEU A 355 3.81 5.66 1.43
CA LEU A 355 4.55 6.92 1.42
C LEU A 355 5.02 7.30 2.83
N LEU A 356 4.15 7.17 3.84
CA LEU A 356 4.49 7.55 5.22
C LEU A 356 5.66 6.74 5.76
N VAL A 357 5.66 5.43 5.49
CA VAL A 357 6.75 4.53 5.86
C VAL A 357 8.03 4.90 5.11
N ASN A 358 7.94 5.19 3.81
CA ASN A 358 9.10 5.59 3.02
C ASN A 358 9.72 6.90 3.52
N LEU A 359 8.90 7.93 3.80
CA LEU A 359 9.37 9.20 4.39
C LEU A 359 10.04 9.00 5.74
N SER A 360 9.46 8.17 6.61
CA SER A 360 10.06 7.86 7.91
C SER A 360 11.38 7.08 7.78
N ARG A 361 11.49 6.21 6.77
CA ARG A 361 12.71 5.45 6.49
C ARG A 361 13.80 6.35 5.93
N ASP A 362 13.45 7.26 5.02
CA ASP A 362 14.38 8.23 4.42
C ASP A 362 15.00 9.12 5.50
N GLU A 363 14.19 9.63 6.43
CA GLU A 363 14.68 10.38 7.61
C GLU A 363 15.56 9.50 8.51
N GLY A 364 15.20 8.23 8.70
CA GLY A 364 15.99 7.28 9.50
C GLY A 364 17.39 7.03 8.92
N ILE A 365 17.50 6.90 7.59
CA ILE A 365 18.77 6.73 6.89
C ILE A 365 19.62 7.99 7.05
N PHE A 366 19.04 9.17 6.84
CA PHE A 366 19.75 10.44 6.98
C PHE A 366 20.31 10.63 8.41
N ARG A 367 19.54 10.21 9.42
CA ARG A 367 19.99 10.26 10.83
C ARG A 367 21.12 9.32 11.19
N MET A 368 21.46 8.34 10.35
CA MET A 368 22.66 7.54 10.60
C MET A 368 23.94 8.40 10.56
N ALA A 369 23.90 9.55 9.89
CA ALA A 369 25.02 10.51 9.84
C ALA A 369 25.43 11.07 11.22
N ILE A 370 24.54 11.13 12.21
CA ILE A 370 24.89 11.58 13.58
C ILE A 370 25.27 10.42 14.52
N THR A 371 25.19 9.18 14.04
CA THR A 371 25.53 8.02 14.86
C THR A 371 27.03 7.69 14.73
N PRO A 372 27.61 7.00 15.73
CA PRO A 372 29.02 6.57 15.65
C PRO A 372 29.34 5.66 14.46
N LYS A 373 28.31 5.06 13.83
CA LYS A 373 28.47 4.22 12.64
C LYS A 373 28.54 5.02 11.34
N GLY A 374 28.07 6.28 11.34
CA GLY A 374 27.95 7.11 10.14
C GLY A 374 26.91 6.57 9.15
N THR A 375 26.82 7.18 7.97
CA THR A 375 26.00 6.64 6.87
C THR A 375 26.63 5.37 6.29
N ASP A 376 25.79 4.38 5.94
CA ASP A 376 26.26 3.12 5.37
C ASP A 376 26.64 3.29 3.88
N PRO A 377 27.89 2.99 3.48
CA PRO A 377 28.35 3.08 2.10
C PRO A 377 27.81 2.01 1.15
N ARG A 378 27.24 0.91 1.66
CA ARG A 378 26.73 -0.22 0.86
C ARG A 378 25.30 -0.54 1.25
N TYR A 379 24.42 0.44 1.03
CA TYR A 379 23.01 0.30 1.35
C TYR A 379 22.31 -0.68 0.38
N ASN A 380 22.26 -1.95 0.78
CA ASN A 380 21.46 -2.95 0.09
C ASN A 380 19.97 -2.63 0.27
N SER A 381 19.38 -1.92 -0.69
CA SER A 381 17.97 -1.49 -0.64
C SER A 381 16.99 -2.64 -0.38
N ILE A 382 17.28 -3.84 -0.90
CA ILE A 382 16.51 -5.07 -0.66
C ILE A 382 16.60 -5.47 0.81
N ALA A 383 17.82 -5.67 1.33
CA ALA A 383 18.02 -6.07 2.71
C ALA A 383 17.43 -5.04 3.68
N ALA A 384 17.56 -3.76 3.39
CA ALA A 384 16.98 -2.69 4.20
C ALA A 384 15.44 -2.69 4.18
N ALA A 385 14.81 -2.98 3.03
CA ALA A 385 13.36 -3.14 2.95
C ALA A 385 12.87 -4.35 3.77
N PHE A 386 13.58 -5.48 3.71
CA PHE A 386 13.25 -6.71 4.44
C PHE A 386 13.68 -6.72 5.92
N THR A 387 14.45 -5.74 6.37
CA THR A 387 14.86 -5.60 7.78
C THR A 387 14.17 -4.44 8.49
N SER A 388 13.61 -3.49 7.73
CA SER A 388 12.83 -2.39 8.29
C SER A 388 11.51 -2.91 8.87
N TRP A 389 11.39 -2.84 10.20
CA TRP A 389 10.16 -3.22 10.90
C TRP A 389 8.94 -2.46 10.36
N GLN A 390 9.09 -1.21 9.91
CA GLN A 390 7.99 -0.40 9.37
C GLN A 390 7.47 -0.98 8.05
N THR A 391 8.39 -1.39 7.17
CA THR A 391 8.06 -1.96 5.85
C THR A 391 7.44 -3.35 6.01
N ILE A 392 8.01 -4.19 6.88
CA ILE A 392 7.46 -5.53 7.18
C ILE A 392 6.06 -5.41 7.78
N THR A 393 5.87 -4.51 8.74
CA THR A 393 4.58 -4.29 9.40
C THR A 393 3.53 -3.80 8.39
N LEU A 394 3.87 -2.85 7.53
CA LEU A 394 2.96 -2.38 6.49
C LEU A 394 2.62 -3.46 5.46
N PHE A 395 3.61 -4.27 5.04
CA PHE A 395 3.38 -5.39 4.13
C PHE A 395 2.42 -6.41 4.72
N ALA A 396 2.62 -6.79 6.00
CA ALA A 396 1.72 -7.68 6.73
C ALA A 396 0.31 -7.10 6.83
N PHE A 397 0.19 -5.81 7.17
CA PHE A 397 -1.12 -5.14 7.21
C PHE A 397 -1.81 -5.08 5.85
N LYS A 398 -1.08 -4.80 4.76
CA LYS A 398 -1.65 -4.81 3.40
C LYS A 398 -2.27 -6.16 3.09
N ALA A 399 -1.52 -7.25 3.25
CA ALA A 399 -2.01 -8.60 3.00
C ALA A 399 -3.20 -8.96 3.91
N ALA A 400 -3.10 -8.68 5.22
CA ALA A 400 -4.14 -9.00 6.19
C ALA A 400 -5.44 -8.20 5.96
N VAL A 401 -5.36 -6.90 5.71
CA VAL A 401 -6.53 -6.04 5.50
C VAL A 401 -7.25 -6.41 4.20
N HIS A 402 -6.53 -6.66 3.10
CA HIS A 402 -7.15 -7.11 1.86
C HIS A 402 -7.80 -8.49 1.99
N TRP A 403 -7.17 -9.39 2.75
CA TRP A 403 -7.76 -10.69 3.05
C TRP A 403 -9.03 -10.58 3.91
N LEU A 404 -8.97 -9.83 5.02
CA LEU A 404 -10.13 -9.59 5.89
C LEU A 404 -11.28 -8.89 5.17
N PHE A 405 -10.96 -7.98 4.25
CA PHE A 405 -11.96 -7.38 3.38
C PHE A 405 -12.68 -8.45 2.53
N GLY A 406 -11.93 -9.39 1.93
CA GLY A 406 -12.52 -10.52 1.19
C GLY A 406 -13.34 -11.48 2.07
N LEU A 407 -13.03 -11.60 3.36
CA LEU A 407 -13.89 -12.32 4.32
C LEU A 407 -15.16 -11.54 4.67
N SER A 408 -15.11 -10.22 4.62
CA SER A 408 -16.22 -9.32 4.98
C SER A 408 -17.28 -9.24 3.88
N ILE A 409 -16.84 -9.25 2.63
CA ILE A 409 -17.70 -9.27 1.45
C ILE A 409 -17.25 -10.38 0.50
N ASN A 410 -18.12 -11.36 0.26
CA ASN A 410 -17.83 -12.49 -0.60
C ASN A 410 -18.98 -12.70 -1.59
N ASN A 411 -18.69 -13.29 -2.74
CA ASN A 411 -19.68 -13.67 -3.73
C ASN A 411 -19.87 -15.19 -3.71
N ASP A 412 -21.10 -15.65 -3.51
CA ASP A 412 -21.49 -17.04 -3.68
C ASP A 412 -22.12 -17.20 -5.07
N PHE A 413 -21.76 -18.25 -5.81
CA PHE A 413 -22.19 -18.40 -7.21
C PHE A 413 -23.71 -18.59 -7.38
N ARG A 414 -24.47 -18.95 -6.32
CA ARG A 414 -25.94 -19.01 -6.38
C ARG A 414 -26.61 -17.90 -5.59
N LEU A 415 -26.06 -17.56 -4.42
CA LEU A 415 -26.67 -16.55 -3.54
C LEU A 415 -26.28 -15.12 -3.95
N GLY A 416 -25.17 -14.94 -4.66
CA GLY A 416 -24.65 -13.63 -5.00
C GLY A 416 -23.82 -13.00 -3.88
N VAL A 417 -23.84 -11.67 -3.81
CA VAL A 417 -23.02 -10.91 -2.86
C VAL A 417 -23.56 -11.04 -1.43
N ASN A 418 -22.72 -11.60 -0.55
CA ASN A 418 -22.96 -11.77 0.86
C ASN A 418 -22.03 -10.86 1.67
N MET A 419 -22.58 -10.19 2.67
CA MET A 419 -21.85 -9.33 3.60
C MET A 419 -21.96 -9.90 5.02
N TYR A 420 -20.82 -10.02 5.71
CA TYR A 420 -20.74 -10.62 7.04
C TYR A 420 -20.38 -9.57 8.10
N PRO A 421 -21.32 -9.10 8.94
CA PRO A 421 -21.06 -8.04 9.91
C PRO A 421 -19.91 -8.32 10.89
N PRO A 422 -19.76 -9.52 11.49
CA PRO A 422 -18.65 -9.79 12.41
C PRO A 422 -17.29 -9.58 11.72
N GLN A 423 -17.14 -10.04 10.49
CA GLN A 423 -15.94 -9.88 9.66
C GLN A 423 -15.69 -8.41 9.31
N ILE A 424 -16.75 -7.65 9.01
CA ILE A 424 -16.64 -6.19 8.79
C ILE A 424 -16.08 -5.49 10.05
N PHE A 425 -16.51 -5.89 11.25
CA PHE A 425 -15.95 -5.36 12.50
C PHE A 425 -14.49 -5.75 12.70
N TYR A 426 -14.10 -6.99 12.41
CA TYR A 426 -12.69 -7.41 12.44
C TYR A 426 -11.83 -6.64 11.43
N PHE A 427 -12.31 -6.49 10.19
CA PHE A 427 -11.70 -5.64 9.18
C PHE A 427 -11.53 -4.20 9.69
N THR A 428 -12.57 -3.62 10.30
CA THR A 428 -12.55 -2.25 10.84
C THR A 428 -11.54 -2.12 11.99
N ALA A 429 -11.43 -3.12 12.86
CA ALA A 429 -10.44 -3.15 13.93
C ALA A 429 -8.99 -3.19 13.39
N PHE A 430 -8.74 -3.97 12.34
CA PHE A 430 -7.44 -3.97 11.65
C PHE A 430 -7.17 -2.66 10.92
N ALA A 431 -8.16 -2.06 10.27
CA ALA A 431 -8.04 -0.73 9.67
C ALA A 431 -7.69 0.34 10.71
N LEU A 432 -8.29 0.27 11.91
CA LEU A 432 -7.93 1.12 13.05
C LEU A 432 -6.49 0.90 13.49
N ALA A 433 -6.02 -0.36 13.58
CA ALA A 433 -4.62 -0.65 13.89
C ALA A 433 -3.65 -0.04 12.86
N VAL A 434 -3.99 -0.10 11.57
CA VAL A 434 -3.21 0.56 10.50
C VAL A 434 -3.23 2.07 10.66
N ALA A 435 -4.38 2.69 10.96
CA ALA A 435 -4.49 4.13 11.16
C ALA A 435 -3.67 4.59 12.38
N ILE A 436 -3.68 3.84 13.48
CA ILE A 436 -2.86 4.10 14.67
C ILE A 436 -1.38 3.98 14.32
N PHE A 437 -0.98 2.91 13.63
CA PHE A 437 0.40 2.71 13.18
C PHE A 437 0.89 3.86 12.29
N ALA A 438 0.11 4.23 11.26
CA ALA A 438 0.42 5.34 10.38
C ALA A 438 0.51 6.68 11.13
N THR A 439 -0.40 6.91 12.07
CA THR A 439 -0.39 8.10 12.94
C THR A 439 0.87 8.14 13.80
N TYR A 440 1.23 7.02 14.42
CA TYR A 440 2.46 6.89 15.20
C TYR A 440 3.71 7.21 14.36
N VAL A 441 3.82 6.63 13.17
CA VAL A 441 4.95 6.87 12.26
C VAL A 441 5.01 8.35 11.82
N SER A 442 3.87 8.95 11.50
CA SER A 442 3.80 10.35 11.01
C SER A 442 4.04 11.42 12.08
N LEU A 443 3.65 11.15 13.34
CA LEU A 443 3.81 12.06 14.47
C LEU A 443 5.13 11.88 15.20
N ARG A 444 5.88 10.80 14.90
CA ARG A 444 7.18 10.55 15.50
C ARG A 444 8.12 11.73 15.22
N ARG A 445 8.50 12.43 16.29
CA ARG A 445 9.45 13.54 16.20
C ARG A 445 10.87 13.01 16.18
N PRO A 446 11.64 13.32 15.14
CA PRO A 446 13.03 12.91 15.10
C PRO A 446 13.85 13.63 16.19
N SER A 447 14.75 12.92 16.85
CA SER A 447 15.55 13.42 17.96
C SER A 447 16.99 13.71 17.55
N GLY A 448 17.57 14.77 18.11
CA GLY A 448 18.95 15.19 17.87
C GLY A 448 19.06 16.49 17.05
N PRO A 449 20.27 17.10 17.04
CA PRO A 449 20.53 18.41 16.47
C PRO A 449 20.46 18.45 14.94
N LEU A 450 20.53 17.30 14.27
CA LEU A 450 20.40 17.20 12.81
C LEU A 450 19.01 17.69 12.37
N PRO A 451 18.92 18.70 11.50
CA PRO A 451 17.64 19.18 10.97
C PRO A 451 16.90 18.07 10.23
N ALA A 452 15.57 17.99 10.41
CA ALA A 452 14.76 17.00 9.72
C ALA A 452 14.63 17.32 8.23
N THR A 453 14.71 16.30 7.39
CA THR A 453 14.61 16.43 5.93
C THR A 453 13.44 15.63 5.37
N PHE A 454 13.10 14.49 5.97
CA PHE A 454 12.07 13.56 5.46
C PHE A 454 12.23 13.26 3.96
N GLY A 455 13.46 13.21 3.46
CA GLY A 455 13.75 12.95 2.05
C GLY A 455 13.57 14.15 1.11
N HIS A 456 13.41 15.38 1.64
CA HIS A 456 13.40 16.60 0.81
C HIS A 456 14.78 16.86 0.19
N LEU A 457 14.86 16.79 -1.14
CA LEU A 457 16.14 16.71 -1.83
C LEU A 457 16.99 17.97 -1.67
N GLN A 458 16.38 19.15 -1.80
CA GLN A 458 17.09 20.43 -1.63
C GLN A 458 17.60 20.61 -0.20
N THR A 459 16.81 20.26 0.82
CA THR A 459 17.26 20.39 2.22
C THR A 459 18.41 19.44 2.51
N MET A 460 18.35 18.21 1.99
CA MET A 460 19.46 17.27 2.12
C MET A 460 20.72 17.80 1.41
N ALA A 461 20.60 18.36 0.20
CA ALA A 461 21.72 18.96 -0.52
C ALA A 461 22.33 20.16 0.23
N ASP A 462 21.51 20.96 0.93
CA ASP A 462 21.99 22.10 1.71
C ASP A 462 22.81 21.65 2.95
N LEU A 463 22.38 20.55 3.59
CA LEU A 463 23.02 20.00 4.80
C LEU A 463 24.28 19.17 4.53
N ILE A 464 24.40 18.56 3.35
CA ILE A 464 25.54 17.72 2.96
C ILE A 464 26.54 18.58 2.21
N ASP A 465 27.76 18.69 2.74
CA ASP A 465 28.79 19.56 2.15
C ASP A 465 29.97 18.80 1.55
N GLU A 466 30.37 17.72 2.19
CA GLU A 466 31.31 16.74 1.69
C GLU A 466 30.59 15.41 1.42
N TRP A 467 30.70 14.94 0.19
CA TRP A 467 30.18 13.64 -0.23
C TRP A 467 31.24 12.56 -0.01
N SER A 468 30.86 11.52 0.72
CA SER A 468 31.68 10.35 0.98
C SER A 468 30.80 9.11 1.10
N ASN A 469 31.42 7.94 0.94
CA ASN A 469 30.80 6.65 1.16
C ASN A 469 30.25 6.54 2.61
N CYS A 470 31.04 6.98 3.59
CA CYS A 470 30.61 7.10 4.98
C CYS A 470 30.71 8.56 5.39
N MET A 471 29.56 9.13 5.79
CA MET A 471 29.43 10.53 6.19
C MET A 471 29.00 10.61 7.64
N PHE A 472 29.63 11.52 8.36
CA PHE A 472 29.24 11.96 9.68
C PHE A 472 28.82 13.42 9.62
N TRP A 473 27.76 13.81 10.31
CA TRP A 473 27.28 15.18 10.36
C TRP A 473 27.54 15.80 11.73
N GLY A 474 28.05 17.03 11.76
CA GLY A 474 28.33 17.75 13.00
C GLY A 474 28.89 19.15 12.79
N HIS A 475 29.44 19.73 13.86
CA HIS A 475 30.16 21.00 13.81
C HIS A 475 31.47 20.83 13.04
N LYS A 476 31.78 21.82 12.20
CA LYS A 476 32.94 21.76 11.30
C LYS A 476 33.85 22.97 11.40
N GLU A 477 33.27 24.17 11.41
CA GLU A 477 34.05 25.41 11.47
C GLU A 477 33.43 26.38 12.47
N ASP A 478 34.27 26.96 13.31
CA ASP A 478 33.92 28.10 14.14
C ASP A 478 33.86 29.37 13.28
N GLY A 479 32.80 30.15 13.46
CA GLY A 479 32.57 31.37 12.68
C GLY A 479 31.48 32.23 13.33
N ASN A 480 31.20 33.39 12.74
CA ASN A 480 30.08 34.22 13.15
C ASN A 480 29.14 34.43 11.95
N PRO A 481 28.20 33.52 11.68
CA PRO A 481 27.80 32.33 12.46
C PRO A 481 28.65 31.08 12.21
N ASN A 482 28.52 30.06 13.08
CA ASN A 482 29.22 28.78 12.95
C ASN A 482 28.72 27.98 11.75
N TYR A 483 29.49 26.96 11.37
CA TYR A 483 29.13 26.07 10.27
C TYR A 483 29.10 24.60 10.70
N ALA A 484 28.03 23.91 10.26
CA ALA A 484 27.80 22.48 10.44
C ALA A 484 27.70 21.83 9.07
N GLY A 485 28.15 20.59 8.96
CA GLY A 485 28.21 19.89 7.68
C GLY A 485 28.56 18.43 7.86
N THR A 486 28.84 17.77 6.75
CA THR A 486 29.32 16.39 6.68
C THR A 486 30.85 16.30 6.60
N SER A 487 31.39 15.18 7.08
CA SER A 487 32.79 14.81 6.89
C SER A 487 32.97 13.30 6.84
N THR A 488 34.12 12.85 6.37
CA THR A 488 34.56 11.45 6.39
C THR A 488 34.93 10.95 7.78
N LYS A 489 35.27 11.89 8.69
CA LYS A 489 35.61 11.61 10.09
C LYS A 489 34.42 11.97 10.97
N LEU A 490 34.31 11.28 12.10
CA LEU A 490 33.33 11.61 13.13
C LEU A 490 33.52 13.06 13.56
N LEU A 491 32.45 13.85 13.48
CA LEU A 491 32.40 15.25 13.89
C LEU A 491 31.78 15.37 15.28
N GLU A 492 32.16 16.43 15.98
CA GLU A 492 31.50 16.79 17.23
C GLU A 492 30.08 17.30 16.99
N MET A 493 29.20 17.08 17.95
CA MET A 493 27.83 17.56 17.84
C MET A 493 27.78 19.10 17.87
N PRO A 494 26.91 19.75 17.09
CA PRO A 494 26.76 21.20 17.11
C PRO A 494 26.50 21.76 18.52
N TYR A 495 27.15 22.88 18.83
CA TYR A 495 26.96 23.61 20.07
C TYR A 495 25.53 24.15 20.16
N ARG A 496 24.88 23.96 21.30
CA ARG A 496 23.43 24.19 21.46
C ARG A 496 23.05 25.66 21.52
N ASP A 497 23.94 26.46 22.06
CA ASP A 497 23.79 27.87 22.38
C ASP A 497 24.36 28.78 21.28
N ARG A 498 24.96 28.20 20.24
CA ARG A 498 25.58 28.96 19.15
C ARG A 498 24.76 28.88 17.87
N PRO A 499 24.65 30.00 17.12
CA PRO A 499 23.95 30.01 15.85
C PRO A 499 24.80 29.39 14.75
N TYR A 500 24.14 28.65 13.85
CA TYR A 500 24.74 28.03 12.68
C TYR A 500 24.07 28.49 11.38
N GLY A 501 24.86 28.63 10.32
CA GLY A 501 24.38 29.01 8.99
C GLY A 501 23.85 30.45 8.90
N GLY A 502 23.36 30.85 7.72
CA GLY A 502 22.91 32.20 7.43
C GLY A 502 24.04 33.20 7.17
N VAL A 503 23.66 34.40 6.75
CA VAL A 503 24.57 35.55 6.73
C VAL A 503 24.38 36.31 8.03
N ALA A 504 25.47 36.70 8.70
CA ALA A 504 25.35 37.57 9.88
C ALA A 504 24.57 38.83 9.50
N ARG A 505 23.57 39.21 10.29
CA ARG A 505 22.92 40.51 10.09
C ARG A 505 23.99 41.57 10.30
N VAL A 506 24.33 42.27 9.22
CA VAL A 506 25.02 43.56 9.35
C VAL A 506 23.98 44.47 9.99
N GLU A 507 24.14 44.76 11.27
CA GLU A 507 23.40 45.86 11.89
C GLU A 507 23.77 47.13 11.14
N VAL A 508 22.80 47.70 10.42
CA VAL A 508 22.91 49.01 9.76
C VAL A 508 22.49 50.08 10.76
#